data_AF-A0A7J8HR69-F1
#
_entry.id   AF-A0A7J8HR69-F1
#
_cell.length_a   1.000
_cell.length_b   1.000
_cell.length_c   1.000
_cell.angle_alpha   90.00
_cell.angle_beta   90.00
_cell.angle_gamma   90.00
#
_symmetry.space_group_name_H-M   'P 1'
#
loop_
_entity.id
_entity.type
_entity.pdbx_description
1 polymer ?
#
loop_
_entity_poly.entity_id
_entity_poly.type
_entity_poly.pdbx_seq_one_letter_code
_entity_poly.pdbx_strand_id
1 'polypeptide(L)'
;MAAGPGATSDTCHAARAGGEKVEHVKPFTPEKAKEIIMTLQQPAVFCNMVFDWPAQHWTAKYLSEVLHGKQIRFRMGMRSTDTVPQFETTCSYVEATIEEFLTWNCDHSSISGPFRDYDHSKFWAYADYKYFVSLFEDKTDIFQVKAP
;
A
#
# COMPACT_ATOMS: atom_id res chain seq x y z
N MET A 1 30.83 -38.58 26.54
CA MET A 1 30.37 -38.61 27.94
C MET A 1 30.20 -37.18 28.41
N ALA A 2 28.98 -36.85 28.87
CA ALA A 2 28.54 -35.79 29.82
C ALA A 2 29.54 -34.69 30.26
N ALA A 3 29.17 -33.44 30.58
CA ALA A 3 27.92 -32.69 30.65
C ALA A 3 28.31 -31.22 30.97
N GLY A 4 27.41 -30.26 30.75
CA GLY A 4 27.58 -28.89 31.24
C GLY A 4 26.40 -27.99 30.83
N PRO A 5 25.55 -27.55 31.78
CA PRO A 5 24.25 -26.92 31.52
C PRO A 5 24.36 -25.39 31.45
N GLY A 6 23.45 -24.74 30.73
CA GLY A 6 23.33 -23.28 30.78
C GLY A 6 22.24 -22.74 29.88
N ALA A 7 21.04 -22.59 30.42
CA ALA A 7 20.11 -21.51 30.05
C ALA A 7 19.06 -21.38 31.14
N THR A 8 19.30 -20.45 32.04
CA THR A 8 18.34 -19.92 33.00
C THR A 8 17.19 -19.24 32.25
N SER A 9 16.00 -19.41 32.81
CA SER A 9 14.77 -18.70 32.49
C SER A 9 14.95 -17.19 32.54
N ASP A 10 14.41 -16.45 31.57
CA ASP A 10 13.96 -15.08 31.78
C ASP A 10 12.65 -14.83 31.02
N THR A 11 11.58 -15.16 31.73
CA THR A 11 10.37 -14.37 31.93
C THR A 11 10.10 -13.28 30.88
N CYS A 12 9.18 -13.58 29.96
CA CYS A 12 8.52 -12.57 29.12
C CYS A 12 7.72 -11.62 30.02
N HIS A 13 8.24 -10.42 30.24
CA HIS A 13 7.48 -9.33 30.84
C HIS A 13 6.39 -8.88 29.87
N ALA A 14 5.15 -9.27 30.16
CA ALA A 14 3.96 -8.68 29.57
C ALA A 14 3.85 -7.22 30.05
N ALA A 15 4.26 -6.28 29.21
CA ALA A 15 3.98 -4.87 29.40
C ALA A 15 2.47 -4.65 29.20
N ARG A 16 1.80 -4.37 30.32
CA ARG A 16 0.40 -3.98 30.40
C ARG A 16 0.24 -2.60 29.73
N ALA A 17 -0.11 -2.59 28.44
CA ALA A 17 -0.56 -1.37 27.78
C ALA A 17 -2.01 -1.10 28.18
N GLY A 18 -2.19 -0.40 29.31
CA GLY A 18 -3.42 0.36 29.55
C GLY A 18 -3.44 1.51 28.55
N GLY A 19 -3.94 1.25 27.35
CA GLY A 19 -4.24 2.29 26.39
C GLY A 19 -5.51 3.00 26.83
N GLU A 20 -5.38 4.22 27.35
CA GLU A 20 -6.49 5.17 27.30
C GLU A 20 -6.99 5.20 25.85
N LYS A 21 -8.30 5.00 25.65
CA LYS A 21 -8.93 5.25 24.35
C LYS A 21 -8.80 6.75 24.07
N VAL A 22 -7.71 7.16 23.46
CA VAL A 22 -7.60 8.48 22.87
C VAL A 22 -8.65 8.52 21.77
N GLU A 23 -9.68 9.32 21.98
CA GLU A 23 -10.68 9.59 20.96
C GLU A 23 -9.96 10.31 19.82
N HIS A 24 -9.63 9.56 18.77
CA HIS A 24 -9.02 10.13 17.58
C HIS A 24 -10.08 10.98 16.89
N VAL A 25 -9.98 12.29 17.04
CA VAL A 25 -10.85 13.27 16.38
C VAL A 25 -10.08 13.88 15.21
N LYS A 26 -10.77 14.12 14.09
CA LYS A 26 -10.19 14.81 12.93
C LYS A 26 -9.73 16.22 13.34
N PRO A 27 -8.50 16.63 12.99
CA PRO A 27 -8.02 17.98 13.30
C PRO A 27 -8.87 19.10 12.66
N PHE A 28 -9.51 18.83 11.53
CA PHE A 28 -10.35 19.79 10.82
C PHE A 28 -11.67 19.16 10.41
N THR A 29 -12.75 19.95 10.44
CA THR A 29 -14.00 19.59 9.74
C THR A 29 -13.78 19.63 8.22
N PRO A 30 -14.63 18.97 7.42
CA PRO A 30 -14.55 19.05 5.96
C PRO A 30 -14.57 20.49 5.43
N GLU A 31 -15.38 21.37 6.02
CA GLU A 31 -15.51 22.78 5.63
C GLU A 31 -14.22 23.54 5.92
N LYS A 32 -13.62 23.32 7.09
CA LYS A 32 -12.36 23.98 7.45
C LYS A 32 -11.20 23.49 6.61
N ALA A 33 -11.13 22.18 6.34
CA ALA A 33 -10.13 21.61 5.44
C ALA A 33 -10.26 22.22 4.03
N LYS A 34 -11.49 22.36 3.52
CA LYS A 34 -11.76 23.01 2.23
C LYS A 34 -11.29 24.47 2.19
N GLU A 35 -11.59 25.26 3.23
CA GLU A 35 -11.14 26.65 3.32
C GLU A 35 -9.60 26.76 3.27
N ILE A 36 -8.91 25.89 4.02
CA ILE A 36 -7.45 25.82 3.99
C ILE A 36 -6.98 25.47 2.58
N ILE A 37 -7.49 24.38 1.99
CA ILE A 37 -7.11 23.94 0.63
C ILE A 37 -7.25 25.08 -0.40
N MET A 38 -8.32 25.87 -0.31
CA MET A 38 -8.58 26.96 -1.25
C MET A 38 -7.65 28.17 -1.09
N THR A 39 -6.93 28.29 0.02
CA THR A 39 -6.03 29.41 0.31
C THR A 39 -4.55 29.04 0.25
N LEU A 40 -4.23 27.75 0.25
CA LEU A 40 -2.86 27.24 0.17
C LEU A 40 -2.14 27.77 -1.08
N GLN A 41 -0.97 28.37 -0.87
CA GLN A 41 -0.06 28.80 -1.94
C GLN A 41 1.02 27.75 -2.26
N GLN A 42 1.11 26.71 -1.42
CA GLN A 42 2.10 25.65 -1.52
C GLN A 42 1.48 24.31 -1.09
N PRO A 43 2.02 23.17 -1.54
CA PRO A 43 1.56 21.86 -1.09
C PRO A 43 1.60 21.72 0.42
N ALA A 44 0.57 21.12 1.01
CA ALA A 44 0.48 20.84 2.44
C ALA A 44 0.01 19.40 2.68
N VAL A 45 0.45 18.82 3.80
CA VAL A 45 0.01 17.50 4.25
C VAL A 45 -0.97 17.66 5.41
N PHE A 46 -2.14 17.07 5.27
CA PHE A 46 -3.18 17.06 6.29
C PHE A 46 -3.06 15.80 7.14
N CYS A 47 -2.24 15.87 8.20
CA CYS A 47 -2.04 14.74 9.10
C CYS A 47 -3.34 14.34 9.80
N ASN A 48 -3.55 13.03 10.00
CA ASN A 48 -4.69 12.47 10.72
C ASN A 48 -6.08 12.87 10.18
N MET A 49 -6.21 13.18 8.88
CA MET A 49 -7.51 13.50 8.25
C MET A 49 -8.21 12.30 7.60
N VAL A 50 -7.55 11.14 7.56
CA VAL A 50 -8.04 9.92 6.87
C VAL A 50 -8.19 8.71 7.80
N PHE A 51 -8.07 8.89 9.12
CA PHE A 51 -8.02 7.75 10.05
C PHE A 51 -9.33 6.97 10.14
N ASP A 52 -10.45 7.58 9.75
CA ASP A 52 -11.79 6.97 9.74
C ASP A 52 -12.22 6.55 8.32
N TRP A 53 -11.31 6.64 7.33
CA TRP A 53 -11.64 6.23 5.97
C TRP A 53 -11.65 4.69 5.89
N PRO A 54 -12.67 4.09 5.24
CA PRO A 54 -12.69 2.63 5.00
C PRO A 54 -11.42 2.11 4.32
N ALA A 55 -10.85 2.94 3.44
CA ALA A 55 -9.63 2.64 2.71
C ALA A 55 -8.36 2.57 3.58
N GLN A 56 -8.39 3.03 4.85
CA GLN A 56 -7.23 3.00 5.73
C GLN A 56 -6.72 1.57 5.97
N HIS A 57 -7.59 0.56 5.89
CA HIS A 57 -7.25 -0.84 6.10
C HIS A 57 -6.88 -1.59 4.81
N TRP A 58 -6.89 -0.90 3.67
CA TRP A 58 -6.58 -1.53 2.40
C TRP A 58 -5.11 -1.93 2.34
N THR A 59 -4.88 -3.20 2.06
CA THR A 59 -3.57 -3.76 1.77
C THR A 59 -3.58 -4.31 0.35
N ALA A 60 -2.42 -4.46 -0.28
CA ALA A 60 -2.34 -5.09 -1.59
C ALA A 60 -2.97 -6.50 -1.60
N LYS A 61 -2.82 -7.26 -0.50
CA LYS A 61 -3.49 -8.56 -0.34
C LYS A 61 -5.01 -8.44 -0.34
N TYR A 62 -5.56 -7.54 0.47
CA TYR A 62 -7.00 -7.28 0.49
C TYR A 62 -7.53 -6.83 -0.88
N LEU A 63 -6.81 -5.94 -1.56
CA LEU A 63 -7.19 -5.48 -2.89
C LEU A 63 -7.12 -6.61 -3.94
N SER A 64 -6.18 -7.55 -3.81
CA SER A 64 -6.11 -8.74 -4.65
C SER A 64 -7.37 -9.61 -4.50
N GLU A 65 -7.83 -9.79 -3.26
CA GLU A 65 -9.07 -10.50 -2.98
C GLU A 65 -10.26 -9.75 -3.59
N VAL A 66 -10.40 -8.46 -3.32
CA VAL A 66 -11.55 -7.67 -3.80
C VAL A 66 -11.59 -7.54 -5.32
N LEU A 67 -10.45 -7.40 -5.99
CA LEU A 67 -10.41 -7.27 -7.45
C LEU A 67 -10.52 -8.61 -8.17
N HIS A 68 -10.45 -9.75 -7.48
CA HIS A 68 -10.72 -11.09 -8.00
C HIS A 68 -10.16 -11.34 -9.40
N GLY A 69 -8.86 -11.15 -9.60
CA GLY A 69 -8.19 -11.44 -10.87
C GLY A 69 -8.42 -10.41 -11.99
N LYS A 70 -9.00 -9.24 -11.69
CA LYS A 70 -9.00 -8.11 -12.64
C LYS A 70 -7.56 -7.72 -13.00
N GLN A 71 -7.33 -7.54 -14.30
CA GLN A 71 -6.06 -7.05 -14.80
C GLN A 71 -5.94 -5.53 -14.59
N ILE A 72 -4.75 -5.12 -14.19
CA ILE A 72 -4.35 -3.76 -13.95
C ILE A 72 -3.09 -3.51 -14.76
N ARG A 73 -3.02 -2.32 -15.35
CA ARG A 73 -1.83 -1.87 -16.07
C ARG A 73 -0.78 -1.36 -15.10
N PHE A 74 0.32 -2.09 -15.00
CA PHE A 74 1.50 -1.70 -14.26
C PHE A 74 2.50 -1.02 -15.19
N ARG A 75 2.93 0.19 -14.82
CA ARG A 75 4.10 0.84 -15.39
C ARG A 75 5.35 0.25 -14.77
N MET A 76 6.28 -0.16 -15.60
CA MET A 76 7.57 -0.71 -15.19
C MET A 76 8.66 0.33 -15.36
N GLY A 77 9.55 0.44 -14.38
CA GLY A 77 10.74 1.27 -14.51
C GLY A 77 11.94 0.66 -13.81
N MET A 78 13.12 1.12 -14.18
CA MET A 78 14.36 0.65 -13.58
C MET A 78 14.57 1.30 -12.22
N ARG A 79 15.01 0.51 -11.24
CA ARG A 79 15.58 1.00 -9.99
C ARG A 79 16.98 1.49 -10.28
N SER A 80 17.08 2.73 -10.74
CA SER A 80 18.37 3.42 -10.90
C SER A 80 18.51 4.53 -9.87
N THR A 81 19.73 4.72 -9.39
CA THR A 81 20.14 5.87 -8.57
C THR A 81 20.73 7.00 -9.42
N ASP A 82 20.71 6.85 -10.74
CA ASP A 82 21.22 7.85 -11.67
C ASP A 82 20.38 9.13 -11.62
N THR A 83 21.00 10.24 -11.99
CA THR A 83 20.33 11.56 -12.01
C THR A 83 19.44 11.77 -13.24
N VAL A 84 19.48 10.86 -14.22
CA VAL A 84 18.67 10.96 -15.44
C VAL A 84 17.29 10.36 -15.17
N PRO A 85 16.20 11.15 -15.27
CA PRO A 85 14.87 10.64 -15.04
C PRO A 85 14.44 9.70 -16.17
N GLN A 86 13.79 8.59 -15.83
CA GLN A 86 13.03 7.80 -16.79
C GLN A 86 11.66 8.45 -16.99
N PHE A 87 11.41 8.99 -18.18
CA PHE A 87 10.11 9.57 -18.51
C PHE A 87 9.09 8.46 -18.76
N GLU A 88 7.83 8.73 -18.44
CA GLU A 88 6.73 7.78 -18.62
C GLU A 88 6.64 7.21 -20.05
N THR A 89 6.90 8.02 -21.07
CA THR A 89 6.90 7.61 -22.49
C THR A 89 7.96 6.58 -22.84
N THR A 90 8.94 6.37 -21.96
CA THR A 90 10.04 5.42 -22.12
C THR A 90 9.90 4.21 -21.18
N CYS A 91 8.85 4.16 -20.36
CA CYS A 91 8.55 3.01 -19.51
C CYS A 91 7.87 1.91 -20.33
N SER A 92 8.13 0.66 -19.97
CA SER A 92 7.32 -0.47 -20.42
C SER A 92 6.10 -0.64 -19.53
N TYR A 93 5.11 -1.39 -20.01
CA TYR A 93 3.88 -1.67 -19.29
C TYR A 93 3.58 -3.16 -19.30
N VAL A 94 2.98 -3.63 -18.22
CA VAL A 94 2.56 -5.02 -18.02
C VAL A 94 1.10 -5.01 -17.56
N GLU A 95 0.25 -5.78 -18.23
CA GLU A 95 -1.10 -6.08 -17.75
C GLU A 95 -1.02 -7.32 -16.85
N ALA A 96 -1.37 -7.17 -15.58
CA ALA A 96 -1.30 -8.24 -14.60
C ALA A 96 -2.32 -8.05 -13.48
N THR A 97 -2.55 -9.08 -12.69
CA THR A 97 -3.34 -9.02 -11.47
C THR A 97 -2.52 -8.52 -10.27
N ILE A 98 -3.19 -8.07 -9.21
CA ILE A 98 -2.48 -7.75 -7.95
C ILE A 98 -1.82 -9.01 -7.35
N GLU A 99 -2.41 -10.19 -7.54
CA GLU A 99 -1.85 -11.46 -7.07
C GLU A 99 -0.50 -11.77 -7.75
N GLU A 100 -0.42 -11.58 -9.06
CA GLU A 100 0.83 -11.75 -9.82
C GLU A 100 1.87 -10.71 -9.41
N PHE A 101 1.46 -9.45 -9.17
CA PHE A 101 2.36 -8.41 -8.66
C PHE A 101 2.90 -8.75 -7.25
N LEU A 102 2.04 -9.23 -6.35
CA LEU A 102 2.43 -9.67 -5.01
C LEU A 102 3.42 -10.84 -5.07
N THR A 103 3.17 -11.82 -5.95
CA THR A 103 4.05 -12.96 -6.15
C THR A 103 5.43 -12.53 -6.65
N TRP A 104 5.46 -11.60 -7.62
CA TRP A 104 6.70 -11.02 -8.14
C TRP A 104 7.52 -10.30 -7.07
N ASN A 105 6.85 -9.62 -6.13
CA ASN A 105 7.50 -8.81 -5.09
C ASN A 105 8.00 -9.64 -3.88
N CYS A 106 7.76 -10.96 -3.84
CA CYS A 106 8.13 -11.85 -2.74
C CYS A 106 9.46 -12.63 -2.97
N ASP A 107 10.28 -12.22 -3.95
CA ASP A 107 11.60 -12.81 -4.26
C ASP A 107 11.60 -14.35 -4.45
N HIS A 108 10.51 -14.91 -4.97
CA HIS A 108 10.46 -16.34 -5.28
C HIS A 108 11.18 -16.66 -6.60
N SER A 109 12.06 -17.66 -6.57
CA SER A 109 12.97 -18.04 -7.67
C SER A 109 12.31 -18.62 -8.92
N SER A 110 10.98 -18.78 -8.94
CA SER A 110 10.21 -19.25 -10.09
C SER A 110 9.08 -18.27 -10.43
N ILE A 111 9.43 -17.07 -10.89
CA ILE A 111 8.44 -16.10 -11.36
C ILE A 111 7.95 -16.56 -12.74
N SER A 112 6.74 -17.09 -12.78
CA SER A 112 5.98 -17.27 -14.01
C SER A 112 5.04 -16.07 -14.23
N GLY A 113 4.52 -15.92 -15.45
CA GLY A 113 3.52 -14.90 -15.74
C GLY A 113 4.08 -13.56 -16.27
N PRO A 114 3.27 -12.48 -16.21
CA PRO A 114 3.53 -11.23 -16.93
C PRO A 114 4.82 -10.50 -16.51
N PHE A 115 5.30 -10.73 -15.29
CA PHE A 115 6.50 -10.08 -14.75
C PHE A 115 7.80 -10.87 -14.95
N ARG A 116 7.77 -12.04 -15.61
CA ARG A 116 8.94 -12.95 -15.72
C ARG A 116 10.21 -12.30 -16.29
N ASP A 117 10.03 -11.31 -17.16
CA ASP A 117 11.14 -10.63 -17.85
C ASP A 117 11.71 -9.46 -17.02
N TYR A 118 11.14 -9.20 -15.83
CA TYR A 118 11.52 -8.11 -14.93
C TYR A 118 12.07 -8.66 -13.62
N ASP A 119 13.37 -8.50 -13.41
CA ASP A 119 14.03 -8.82 -12.14
C ASP A 119 13.59 -7.84 -11.04
N HIS A 120 12.93 -8.34 -9.99
CA HIS A 120 12.40 -7.51 -8.89
C HIS A 120 13.48 -6.65 -8.21
N SER A 121 14.74 -7.11 -8.18
CA SER A 121 15.86 -6.34 -7.63
C SER A 121 16.26 -5.14 -8.50
N LYS A 122 15.92 -5.16 -9.80
CA LYS A 122 16.31 -4.14 -10.79
C LYS A 122 15.14 -3.28 -11.25
N PHE A 123 13.91 -3.73 -11.08
CA PHE A 123 12.73 -3.03 -11.57
C PHE A 123 11.75 -2.72 -10.44
N TRP A 124 11.05 -1.60 -10.59
CA TRP A 124 9.86 -1.26 -9.82
C TRP A 124 8.64 -1.31 -10.74
N ALA A 125 7.48 -1.55 -10.15
CA ALA A 125 6.19 -1.49 -10.84
C ALA A 125 5.26 -0.50 -10.12
N TYR A 126 4.42 0.20 -10.87
CA TYR A 126 3.46 1.17 -10.36
C TYR A 126 2.14 1.08 -11.13
N ALA A 127 1.03 0.95 -10.42
CA ALA A 127 -0.31 1.07 -11.01
C ALA A 127 -0.86 2.47 -10.73
N ASP A 128 -1.34 3.16 -11.77
CA ASP A 128 -1.89 4.51 -11.68
C ASP A 128 -3.30 4.50 -11.03
N TYR A 129 -3.51 5.38 -10.06
CA TYR A 129 -4.79 5.56 -9.37
C TYR A 129 -5.90 6.15 -10.25
N LYS A 130 -5.57 6.70 -11.43
CA LYS A 130 -6.57 7.23 -12.37
C LYS A 130 -7.59 6.17 -12.81
N TYR A 131 -7.17 4.91 -12.88
CA TYR A 131 -8.05 3.80 -13.28
C TYR A 131 -8.77 3.14 -12.10
N PHE A 132 -8.54 3.64 -10.87
CA PHE A 132 -9.12 3.02 -9.68
C PHE A 132 -10.65 3.13 -9.66
N VAL A 133 -11.24 4.17 -10.23
CA VAL A 133 -12.71 4.27 -10.33
C VAL A 133 -13.27 3.17 -11.24
N SER A 134 -12.66 2.94 -12.42
CA SER A 134 -13.08 1.88 -13.34
C SER A 134 -12.80 0.47 -12.79
N LEU A 135 -11.72 0.28 -12.03
CA LEU A 135 -11.39 -1.03 -11.45
C LEU A 135 -12.45 -1.51 -10.45
N PHE A 136 -13.11 -0.59 -9.75
CA PHE A 136 -14.11 -0.86 -8.72
C PHE A 136 -15.54 -0.50 -9.16
N GLU A 137 -15.80 -0.35 -10.47
CA GLU A 137 -17.13 0.03 -10.98
C GLU A 137 -18.25 -0.91 -10.51
N ASP A 138 -17.94 -2.22 -10.42
CA ASP A 138 -18.82 -3.29 -9.95
C ASP A 138 -18.69 -3.58 -8.43
N LYS A 139 -17.90 -2.79 -7.69
CA LYS A 139 -17.67 -2.92 -6.23
C LYS A 139 -17.59 -1.57 -5.51
N THR A 140 -18.56 -0.69 -5.76
CA THR A 140 -18.57 0.68 -5.20
C THR A 140 -18.84 0.75 -3.70
N ASP A 141 -19.41 -0.32 -3.14
CA ASP A 141 -19.67 -0.53 -1.72
C ASP A 141 -18.40 -0.46 -0.85
N ILE A 142 -17.23 -0.76 -1.43
CA ILE A 142 -15.93 -0.68 -0.74
C ILE A 142 -15.56 0.74 -0.28
N PHE A 143 -16.12 1.77 -0.92
CA PHE A 143 -15.83 3.17 -0.61
C PHE A 143 -16.76 3.75 0.45
N GLN A 144 -17.79 3.01 0.89
CA GLN A 144 -18.82 3.53 1.78
C GLN A 144 -18.30 3.62 3.23
N VAL A 145 -18.35 4.83 3.78
CA VAL A 145 -18.20 5.04 5.23
C VAL A 145 -19.46 4.48 5.89
N LYS A 146 -19.32 3.47 6.76
CA LYS A 146 -20.47 3.00 7.55
C LYS A 146 -20.97 4.16 8.40
N ALA A 147 -22.20 4.60 8.13
CA ALA A 147 -22.89 5.56 8.99
C ALA A 147 -23.06 4.93 10.39
N PRO A 148 -22.92 5.73 11.46
CA PRO A 148 -23.13 5.27 12.84
C PRO A 148 -24.55 4.76 13.09
#